data_AF-A0A7T5RKV3-F1
#
_entry.id   AF-A0A7T5RKV3-F1
#
_cell.length_a   1.000
_cell.length_b   1.000
_cell.length_c   1.000
_cell.angle_alpha   90.00
_cell.angle_beta   90.00
_cell.angle_gamma   90.00
#
_symmetry.space_group_name_H-M   'P 1'
#
loop_
_entity.id
_entity.type
_entity.pdbx_description
1 polymer ?
#
loop_
_entity_poly.entity_id
_entity_poly.type
_entity_poly.pdbx_seq_one_letter_code
_entity_poly.pdbx_strand_id
1 'polypeptide(L)' 'MEVEKLIGHPSLQREFKRFRQLGGSVRIDGDKIVLFSEIIPIEVAQDFAERIRSLDEEKKLEVTVQTEA' A
#
# COMPACT_ATOMS: atom_id res chain seq x y z
N MET A 1 -9.86 6.90 13.90
CA MET A 1 -9.78 5.44 13.66
C MET A 1 -8.43 4.89 14.13
N GLU A 2 -8.38 3.65 14.64
CA GLU A 2 -7.11 2.96 14.98
C GLU A 2 -6.46 2.42 13.71
N VAL A 3 -5.12 2.45 13.64
CA VAL A 3 -4.32 2.06 12.45
C VAL A 3 -4.66 0.64 11.98
N GLU A 4 -4.82 -0.31 12.91
CA GLU A 4 -5.20 -1.70 12.60
C GLU A 4 -6.56 -1.81 11.89
N LYS A 5 -7.53 -0.97 12.29
CA LYS A 5 -8.86 -0.92 11.64
C LYS A 5 -8.78 -0.34 10.24
N LEU A 6 -7.86 0.59 10.01
CA LEU A 6 -7.65 1.24 8.72
C LEU A 6 -6.94 0.29 7.73
N ILE A 7 -5.92 -0.42 8.19
CA ILE A 7 -5.28 -1.52 7.44
C ILE A 7 -6.29 -2.62 7.11
N GLY A 8 -7.15 -2.99 8.07
CA GLY A 8 -8.23 -3.95 7.87
C GLY A 8 -9.38 -3.45 7.00
N HIS A 9 -9.40 -2.17 6.62
CA HIS A 9 -10.53 -1.59 5.92
C HIS A 9 -10.71 -2.22 4.52
N PRO A 10 -11.94 -2.59 4.11
CA PRO A 10 -12.18 -3.27 2.83
C PRO A 10 -11.63 -2.55 1.61
N SER A 11 -11.60 -1.22 1.60
CA SER A 11 -10.99 -0.45 0.51
C SER A 11 -9.48 -0.63 0.43
N LEU A 12 -8.76 -0.58 1.55
CA LEU A 12 -7.32 -0.81 1.59
C LEU A 12 -6.98 -2.25 1.17
N GLN A 13 -7.73 -3.22 1.71
CA GLN A 13 -7.57 -4.64 1.38
C GLN A 13 -7.78 -4.92 -0.11
N ARG A 14 -8.71 -4.21 -0.77
CA ARG A 14 -8.90 -4.29 -2.23
C ARG A 14 -7.69 -3.77 -3.00
N GLU A 15 -7.11 -2.65 -2.59
CA GLU A 15 -5.91 -2.10 -3.23
C GLU A 15 -4.70 -3.01 -3.01
N PHE A 16 -4.51 -3.56 -1.81
CA PHE A 16 -3.46 -4.55 -1.55
C PHE A 16 -3.61 -5.80 -2.41
N LYS A 17 -4.83 -6.31 -2.54
CA LYS A 17 -5.12 -7.47 -3.39
C LYS A 17 -4.79 -7.17 -4.85
N ARG A 18 -5.19 -6.01 -5.36
CA ARG A 18 -4.89 -5.58 -6.75
C ARG A 18 -3.39 -5.46 -6.98
N PHE A 19 -2.67 -4.83 -6.06
CA PHE A 19 -1.22 -4.69 -6.14
C PHE A 19 -0.52 -6.06 -6.19
N ARG A 20 -0.95 -7.00 -5.34
CA ARG A 20 -0.45 -8.39 -5.34
C ARG A 20 -0.75 -9.14 -6.63
N GLN A 21 -1.94 -8.93 -7.22
CA GLN A 21 -2.31 -9.56 -8.49
C GLN A 21 -1.47 -9.09 -9.67
N LEU A 22 -0.93 -7.87 -9.62
CA LEU A 22 -0.03 -7.35 -10.63
C LEU A 22 1.42 -7.86 -10.45
N GLY A 23 1.71 -8.59 -9.37
CA GLY A 23 3.04 -9.10 -9.07
C GLY A 23 3.87 -8.23 -8.12
N GLY A 24 3.23 -7.29 -7.39
CA GLY A 24 3.87 -6.55 -6.31
C GLY A 24 3.69 -7.23 -4.95
N SER A 25 4.57 -6.94 -3.98
CA SER A 25 4.48 -7.46 -2.61
C SER A 25 4.11 -6.34 -1.63
N VAL A 26 3.25 -6.61 -0.64
CA VAL A 26 2.86 -5.62 0.38
C VAL A 26 3.30 -6.09 1.75
N ARG A 27 4.12 -5.30 2.43
CA ARG A 27 4.51 -5.51 3.83
C ARG A 27 3.93 -4.40 4.69
N ILE A 28 3.45 -4.77 5.87
CA ILE A 28 2.85 -3.85 6.83
C ILE A 28 3.58 -4.02 8.14
N ASP A 29 4.05 -2.91 8.71
CA ASP A 29 4.78 -2.86 9.97
C ASP A 29 4.24 -1.69 10.81
N GLY A 30 3.32 -2.00 11.72
CA GLY A 30 2.58 -0.99 12.47
C GLY A 30 1.75 -0.10 11.56
N ASP A 31 2.10 1.19 11.51
CA ASP A 31 1.51 2.21 10.65
C ASP A 31 2.19 2.37 9.29
N LYS A 32 3.29 1.63 9.06
CA LYS A 32 4.03 1.68 7.81
C LYS A 32 3.58 0.60 6.84
N ILE A 33 3.29 1.01 5.62
CA ILE A 33 3.01 0.14 4.47
C ILE A 33 4.16 0.30 3.47
N VAL A 34 4.75 -0.83 3.11
CA VAL A 34 5.80 -0.91 2.09
C VAL A 34 5.27 -1.69 0.91
N LEU A 35 5.22 -1.04 -0.24
CA LEU A 35 4.86 -1.62 -1.54
C LEU A 35 6.14 -1.97 -2.29
N PHE A 36 6.40 -3.26 -2.48
CA PHE A 36 7.53 -3.76 -3.23
C PHE A 36 7.15 -3.94 -4.70
N SER A 37 7.89 -3.24 -5.55
CA SER A 37 7.71 -3.19 -6.99
C SER A 37 8.76 -4.09 -7.65
N GLU A 38 8.67 -5.40 -7.44
CA GLU A 38 9.62 -6.39 -7.97
C GLU A 38 9.45 -6.60 -9.48
N ILE A 39 8.20 -6.69 -9.93
CA ILE A 39 7.86 -7.07 -11.32
C ILE A 39 7.15 -5.92 -12.05
N ILE A 40 6.48 -5.05 -11.29
CA ILE A 40 5.69 -3.95 -11.84
C ILE A 40 6.53 -2.68 -12.01
N PRO A 41 6.15 -1.81 -12.96
CA PRO A 41 6.75 -0.49 -13.09
C PRO A 41 6.55 0.33 -11.82
N ILE A 42 7.58 1.08 -11.44
CA ILE A 42 7.56 1.93 -10.23
C ILE A 42 6.43 2.95 -10.26
N GLU A 43 6.08 3.46 -11.44
CA GLU A 43 4.97 4.40 -11.66
C GLU A 43 3.63 3.79 -11.21
N VAL A 44 3.38 2.52 -11.56
CA VAL A 44 2.19 1.80 -11.12
C VAL A 44 2.19 1.63 -9.60
N ALA A 45 3.35 1.31 -9.01
CA ALA A 45 3.46 1.19 -7.56
C ALA A 45 3.24 2.53 -6.83
N GLN A 46 3.67 3.64 -7.42
CA GLN A 46 3.39 4.98 -6.90
C GLN A 46 1.91 5.33 -6.98
N ASP A 47 1.23 5.00 -8.08
CA ASP A 47 -0.23 5.20 -8.19
C ASP A 47 -0.99 4.46 -7.08
N PHE A 48 -0.59 3.22 -6.76
CA PHE A 48 -1.17 2.48 -5.64
C PHE A 48 -0.87 3.14 -4.30
N ALA A 49 0.36 3.62 -4.09
CA ALA A 49 0.73 4.32 -2.87
C ALA A 49 -0.13 5.58 -2.66
N GLU A 50 -0.35 6.38 -3.71
CA GLU A 50 -1.21 7.57 -3.65
C GLU A 50 -2.67 7.22 -3.35
N ARG A 51 -3.21 6.16 -3.95
CA ARG A 51 -4.56 5.68 -3.64
C ARG A 51 -4.69 5.26 -2.18
N ILE A 52 -3.72 4.53 -1.66
CA ILE A 52 -3.73 4.11 -0.24
C ILE A 52 -3.67 5.33 0.67
N ARG A 53 -2.80 6.31 0.38
CA ARG A 53 -2.75 7.58 1.14
C ARG A 53 -4.06 8.37 1.05
N SER A 54 -4.76 8.31 -0.08
CA SER A 54 -6.05 8.99 -0.26
C SER A 54 -7.18 8.32 0.52
N LEU A 55 -7.07 7.02 0.81
CA LEU A 55 -8.01 6.29 1.67
C LEU A 55 -7.77 6.57 3.17
N ASP A 56 -6.63 7.16 3.51
CA ASP A 56 -6.26 7.54 4.86
C ASP A 56 -6.41 9.06 5.06
N GLU A 57 -7.66 9.48 5.26
CA GLU A 57 -8.01 10.89 5.48
C GLU A 57 -7.28 11.51 6.68
N GLU A 58 -6.96 10.69 7.69
CA GLU A 58 -6.29 11.13 8.92
C GLU A 58 -4.75 11.13 8.79
N LYS A 59 -4.18 10.71 7.64
CA LYS A 59 -2.73 10.62 7.37
C LYS A 59 -1.96 9.87 8.47
N LYS A 60 -2.55 8.79 8.97
CA LYS A 60 -1.97 7.92 10.00
C LYS A 60 -1.05 6.85 9.45
N LEU A 61 -1.07 6.58 8.15
CA LEU A 61 -0.26 5.56 7.50
C LEU A 61 0.94 6.17 6.79
N GLU A 62 2.11 5.60 7.03
CA GLU A 62 3.30 5.87 6.23
C GLU A 62 3.36 4.89 5.05
N VAL A 63 3.08 5.36 3.84
CA VAL A 63 3.14 4.52 2.63
C VAL A 63 4.42 4.80 1.85
N THR A 64 5.22 3.75 1.63
CA THR A 64 6.49 3.81 0.90
C THR A 64 6.52 2.78 -0.23
N VAL A 65 7.19 3.13 -1.33
CA VAL A 65 7.43 2.22 -2.46
C VAL A 65 8.90 1.86 -2.47
N GLN A 66 9.22 0.58 -2.58
CA GLN A 66 10.58 0.07 -2.72
C GLN A 66 10.68 -0.80 -3.97
N THR A 67 11.77 -0.66 -4.70
CA THR A 67 12.18 -1.59 -5.76
C THR A 67 13.32 -2.42 -5.19
N GLU A 68 13.18 -3.74 -5.11
CA GLU A 68 14.38 -4.57 -4.95
C GLU A 68 15.16 -4.49 -6.27
N ALA A 69 16.44 -4.12 -6.15
CA ALA A 69 17.39 -4.05 -7.25
C ALA A 69 18.14 -5.38 -7.42
#